data_AF-A0A7X7TRZ2-F1
#
_entry.id   AF-A0A7X7TRZ2-F1
#
_cell.length_a   1.000
_cell.length_b   1.000
_cell.length_c   1.000
_cell.angle_alpha   90.00
_cell.angle_beta   90.00
_cell.angle_gamma   90.00
#
_symmetry.space_group_name_H-M   'P 1'
#
loop_
_entity.id
_entity.type
_entity.pdbx_description
1 polymer ?
#
loop_
_entity_poly.entity_id
_entity_poly.type
_entity_poly.pdbx_seq_one_letter_code
_entity_poly.pdbx_strand_id
1 'polypeptide(L)'
;MEFYVCEIEHENGIIQVALSKSEIVGISDKFLPGPVEKGVLGFSLYGGYLYPVVTHSNIVGPVFKYFLIFPRFAFGVTRIVQEIQGNPTPLSPDVDLNSNDFEKLSEYTGAVIIEDKPYYVYNIYNVHLPVDAKVQKREERAEAIKKDAMEEFIVIGDVYALTKGSVKAILSSEFVTKFKVDNYDGFIDYGKIIPVVNLDDGNHVVVLENIAYRTSKVLQMFGKILIQETTKEKYLETAEGTYKILV
;
A
#
# COMPACT_ATOMS: atom_id res chain seq x y z
N MET A 1 10.56 32.05 -12.89
CA MET A 1 9.74 30.82 -12.71
C MET A 1 10.04 30.24 -11.33
N GLU A 2 9.11 29.50 -10.73
CA GLU A 2 9.34 28.86 -9.41
C GLU A 2 9.46 27.33 -9.57
N PHE A 3 10.33 26.72 -8.78
CA PHE A 3 10.62 25.29 -8.83
C PHE A 3 10.67 24.68 -7.43
N TYR A 4 10.26 23.42 -7.32
CA TYR A 4 10.62 22.57 -6.19
C TYR A 4 11.94 21.87 -6.49
N VAL A 5 12.92 22.02 -5.61
CA VAL A 5 14.12 21.18 -5.60
C VAL A 5 13.77 19.91 -4.86
N CYS A 6 13.85 18.78 -5.56
CA CYS A 6 13.51 17.48 -5.05
C CYS A 6 14.72 16.57 -5.07
N GLU A 7 14.72 15.59 -4.18
CA GLU A 7 15.75 14.56 -4.13
C GLU A 7 15.14 13.18 -4.21
N ILE A 8 15.86 12.30 -4.91
CA ILE A 8 15.49 10.91 -5.14
C ILE A 8 16.64 10.05 -4.64
N GLU A 9 16.42 9.42 -3.49
CA GLU A 9 17.33 8.45 -2.89
C GLU A 9 17.13 7.09 -3.57
N HIS A 10 18.24 6.46 -3.88
CA HIS A 10 18.31 5.16 -4.52
C HIS A 10 19.58 4.44 -4.12
N GLU A 11 19.75 3.19 -4.55
CA GLU A 11 20.86 2.35 -4.10
C GLU A 11 22.26 2.94 -4.35
N ASN A 12 22.42 3.76 -5.41
CA ASN A 12 23.72 4.33 -5.79
C ASN A 12 23.93 5.78 -5.33
N GLY A 13 22.99 6.37 -4.58
CA GLY A 13 23.13 7.73 -4.07
C GLY A 13 21.84 8.53 -4.06
N ILE A 14 21.98 9.85 -4.21
CA ILE A 14 20.88 10.81 -4.20
C ILE A 14 20.99 11.67 -5.44
N ILE A 15 19.94 11.70 -6.25
CA ILE A 15 19.81 12.59 -7.41
C ILE A 15 18.98 13.81 -7.02
N GLN A 16 19.42 15.00 -7.38
CA GLN A 16 18.70 16.25 -7.16
C GLN A 16 18.15 16.82 -8.47
N VAL A 17 16.84 17.12 -8.51
CA VAL A 17 16.16 17.68 -9.69
C VAL A 17 15.27 18.85 -9.31
N ALA A 18 15.17 19.84 -10.19
CA ALA A 18 14.22 20.95 -10.08
C ALA A 18 12.98 20.69 -10.95
N LEU A 19 11.80 20.78 -10.34
CA LEU A 19 10.50 20.58 -11.00
C LEU A 19 9.68 21.88 -10.99
N SER A 20 9.17 22.29 -12.15
CA SER A 20 8.40 23.53 -12.29
C SER A 20 7.11 23.50 -11.47
N LYS A 21 6.93 24.44 -10.54
CA LYS A 21 5.74 24.54 -9.69
C LYS A 21 4.45 24.81 -10.48
N SER A 22 4.55 25.58 -11.56
CA SER A 22 3.37 25.95 -12.37
C SER A 22 2.68 24.77 -13.02
N GLU A 23 3.41 23.67 -13.22
CA GLU A 23 2.92 22.45 -13.87
C GLU A 23 2.40 21.41 -12.86
N ILE A 24 2.60 21.66 -11.56
CA ILE A 24 2.26 20.74 -10.48
C ILE A 24 0.87 21.10 -9.95
N VAL A 25 -0.07 20.17 -10.08
CA VAL A 25 -1.46 20.33 -9.62
C VAL A 25 -1.65 19.94 -8.16
N GLY A 26 -0.65 19.31 -7.55
CA GLY A 26 -0.66 18.94 -6.14
C GLY A 26 0.47 18.01 -5.73
N ILE A 27 0.45 17.61 -4.46
CA ILE A 27 1.42 16.69 -3.87
C ILE A 27 0.63 15.60 -3.13
N SER A 28 1.04 14.34 -3.27
CA SER A 28 0.48 13.20 -2.56
C SER A 28 1.56 12.45 -1.81
N ASP A 29 1.19 11.82 -0.71
CA ASP A 29 1.97 10.84 0.07
C ASP A 29 1.45 9.40 -0.13
N LYS A 30 0.43 9.21 -0.98
CA LYS A 30 -0.21 7.91 -1.22
C LYS A 30 0.41 7.23 -2.41
N PHE A 31 0.95 6.03 -2.18
CA PHE A 31 1.56 5.17 -3.18
C PHE A 31 0.90 3.80 -3.25
N LEU A 32 0.69 3.31 -4.46
CA LEU A 32 0.25 1.96 -4.75
C LEU A 32 1.31 1.31 -5.64
N PRO A 33 2.10 0.35 -5.14
CA PRO A 33 3.18 -0.26 -5.91
C PRO A 33 2.63 -0.99 -7.13
N GLY A 34 3.35 -0.88 -8.26
CA GLY A 34 3.02 -1.56 -9.50
C GLY A 34 3.60 -2.99 -9.55
N PRO A 35 3.13 -3.83 -10.48
CA PRO A 35 3.73 -5.14 -10.71
C PRO A 35 5.16 -4.99 -11.26
N VAL A 36 6.12 -5.56 -10.53
CA VAL A 36 7.57 -5.50 -10.82
C VAL A 36 7.90 -5.98 -12.24
N GLU A 37 7.18 -6.99 -12.73
CA GLU A 37 7.39 -7.65 -14.02
C GLU A 37 7.20 -6.73 -15.24
N LYS A 38 6.57 -5.56 -15.09
CA LYS A 38 6.26 -4.65 -16.20
C LYS A 38 7.08 -3.36 -16.21
N GLY A 39 8.07 -3.22 -15.33
CA GLY A 39 8.86 -1.98 -15.21
C GLY A 39 8.01 -0.77 -14.79
N VAL A 40 6.84 -1.00 -14.19
CA VAL A 40 5.93 0.04 -13.71
C VAL A 40 6.20 0.26 -12.22
N LEU A 41 6.61 1.47 -11.85
CA LEU A 41 6.87 1.82 -10.45
C LEU A 41 5.61 1.72 -9.59
N GLY A 42 4.48 2.17 -10.13
CA GLY A 42 3.17 2.09 -9.47
C GLY A 42 2.28 3.27 -9.81
N PHE A 43 1.37 3.59 -8.90
CA PHE A 43 0.42 4.68 -9.03
C PHE A 43 0.38 5.53 -7.76
N SER A 44 0.16 6.84 -7.91
CA SER A 44 -0.13 7.74 -6.80
C SER A 44 -1.58 8.19 -6.84
N LEU A 45 -2.21 8.27 -5.66
CA LEU A 45 -3.60 8.70 -5.52
C LEU A 45 -3.66 10.19 -5.15
N TYR A 46 -4.28 11.01 -5.99
CA TYR A 46 -4.51 12.43 -5.71
C TYR A 46 -5.87 12.87 -6.25
N GLY A 47 -6.65 13.59 -5.43
CA GLY A 47 -7.96 14.10 -5.86
C GLY A 47 -8.97 13.03 -6.32
N GLY A 48 -8.79 11.76 -5.91
CA GLY A 48 -9.58 10.64 -6.41
C GLY A 48 -9.17 10.11 -7.79
N TYR A 49 -7.98 10.46 -8.29
CA TYR A 49 -7.42 9.95 -9.53
C TYR A 49 -6.14 9.17 -9.26
N LEU A 50 -5.92 8.11 -10.05
CA LEU A 50 -4.68 7.34 -10.06
C LEU A 50 -3.77 7.88 -11.16
N TYR A 51 -2.60 8.34 -10.74
CA TYR A 51 -1.56 8.87 -11.61
C TYR A 51 -0.44 7.83 -11.71
N PRO A 52 -0.02 7.43 -12.93
CA PRO A 52 1.13 6.54 -13.07
C PRO A 52 2.38 7.23 -12.50
N VAL A 53 3.13 6.51 -11.69
CA VAL A 53 4.37 7.01 -11.10
C VAL A 53 5.53 6.82 -12.07
N VAL A 54 6.25 7.91 -12.30
CA VAL A 54 7.52 7.97 -13.01
C VAL A 54 8.56 8.64 -12.13
N THR A 55 9.84 8.48 -12.46
CA THR A 55 10.93 9.23 -11.83
C THR A 55 12.09 9.37 -12.83
N HIS A 56 13.22 9.91 -12.38
CA HIS A 56 14.44 10.02 -13.18
C HIS A 56 14.91 8.65 -13.70
N SER A 57 15.59 8.62 -14.85
CA SER A 57 16.08 7.35 -15.42
C SER A 57 17.23 6.75 -14.60
N ASN A 58 17.53 5.47 -14.86
CA ASN A 58 18.60 4.68 -14.24
C ASN A 58 18.60 4.66 -12.68
N ILE A 59 17.43 4.85 -12.07
CA ILE A 59 17.28 4.69 -10.64
C ILE A 59 17.03 3.21 -10.30
N VAL A 60 17.95 2.63 -9.52
CA VAL A 60 17.83 1.28 -8.96
C VAL A 60 17.32 1.37 -7.51
N GLY A 61 16.21 0.71 -7.21
CA GLY A 61 15.63 0.70 -5.87
C GLY A 61 15.22 2.07 -5.33
N PRO A 62 14.42 2.89 -6.08
CA PRO A 62 14.03 4.21 -5.62
C PRO A 62 13.24 4.17 -4.30
N VAL A 63 13.53 5.08 -3.39
CA VAL A 63 12.77 5.26 -2.14
C VAL A 63 11.80 6.43 -2.28
N PHE A 64 10.55 6.15 -2.66
CA PHE A 64 9.53 7.21 -2.80
C PHE A 64 8.79 7.48 -1.49
N LYS A 65 8.62 8.76 -1.16
CA LYS A 65 7.78 9.24 -0.05
C LYS A 65 6.74 10.26 -0.49
N TYR A 66 7.07 11.06 -1.51
CA TYR A 66 6.21 12.11 -2.03
C TYR A 66 6.05 11.98 -3.54
N PHE A 67 4.90 12.42 -4.03
CA PHE A 67 4.52 12.35 -5.44
C PHE A 67 4.02 13.71 -5.89
N LEU A 68 4.81 14.40 -6.72
CA LEU A 68 4.41 15.67 -7.32
C LEU A 68 3.51 15.36 -8.52
N ILE A 69 2.26 15.82 -8.45
CA ILE A 69 1.23 15.46 -9.39
C ILE A 69 1.25 16.44 -10.56
N PHE A 70 1.47 15.90 -11.76
CA PHE A 70 1.33 16.60 -13.03
C PHE A 70 0.01 16.17 -13.70
N PRO A 71 -0.46 16.89 -14.73
CA PRO A 71 -1.73 16.56 -15.40
C PRO A 71 -1.81 15.12 -15.92
N ARG A 72 -0.68 14.48 -16.24
CA ARG A 72 -0.63 13.15 -16.87
C ARG A 72 0.04 12.05 -16.04
N PHE A 73 0.75 12.40 -14.97
CA PHE A 73 1.56 11.46 -14.19
C PHE A 73 1.90 12.00 -12.81
N ALA A 74 2.44 11.15 -11.95
CA ALA A 74 3.02 11.51 -10.68
C ALA A 74 4.53 11.34 -10.73
N PHE A 75 5.29 12.36 -10.35
CA PHE A 75 6.74 12.25 -10.26
C PHE A 75 7.14 11.85 -8.83
N GLY A 76 7.67 10.65 -8.69
CA GLY A 76 8.06 10.07 -7.40
C GLY A 76 9.41 10.63 -6.92
N VAL A 77 9.42 11.13 -5.68
CA VAL A 77 10.62 11.66 -5.01
C VAL A 77 10.70 11.20 -3.56
N THR A 78 11.89 11.25 -2.99
CA THR A 78 12.12 10.95 -1.57
C THR A 78 11.83 12.14 -0.68
N ARG A 79 12.22 13.36 -1.10
CA ARG A 79 11.98 14.60 -0.35
C ARG A 79 11.91 15.81 -1.25
N ILE A 80 11.16 16.82 -0.81
CA ILE A 80 11.16 18.17 -1.36
C ILE A 80 12.02 19.01 -0.41
N VAL A 81 13.13 19.55 -0.92
CA VAL A 81 14.18 20.18 -0.11
C VAL A 81 13.88 21.65 0.10
N GLN A 82 13.60 22.37 -1.00
CA GLN A 82 13.40 23.81 -0.99
C GLN A 82 12.64 24.28 -2.23
N GLU A 83 12.13 25.50 -2.14
CA GLU A 83 11.63 26.23 -3.29
C GLU A 83 12.71 27.19 -3.81
N ILE A 84 12.83 27.27 -5.12
CA ILE A 84 13.74 28.21 -5.77
C ILE A 84 13.01 29.00 -6.84
N GLN A 85 13.48 30.23 -7.09
CA GLN A 85 12.97 31.09 -8.15
C GLN A 85 14.10 31.45 -9.09
N GLY A 86 13.85 31.32 -10.40
CA GLY A 86 14.82 31.69 -11.42
C GLY A 86 14.31 31.46 -12.83
N ASN A 87 15.13 31.79 -13.83
CA ASN A 87 14.88 31.48 -15.23
C ASN A 87 15.93 30.45 -15.68
N PRO A 88 15.51 29.26 -16.15
CA PRO A 88 16.45 28.23 -16.56
C PRO A 88 17.30 28.72 -17.73
N THR A 89 18.61 28.58 -17.61
CA THR A 89 19.52 28.72 -18.76
C THR A 89 19.54 27.38 -19.48
N PRO A 90 19.24 27.33 -20.80
CA PRO A 90 19.31 26.10 -21.57
C PRO A 90 20.68 25.44 -21.45
N LEU A 91 20.69 24.11 -21.40
CA LEU A 91 21.93 23.36 -21.36
C LEU A 91 22.67 23.50 -22.71
N SER A 92 23.92 23.94 -22.67
CA SER A 92 24.83 23.89 -23.82
C SER A 92 25.34 22.44 -24.00
N PRO A 93 25.70 21.98 -25.21
CA PRO A 93 26.40 20.70 -25.38
C PRO A 93 27.69 20.53 -24.55
N ASP A 94 28.23 21.62 -23.98
CA ASP A 94 29.43 21.63 -23.12
C ASP A 94 29.16 21.40 -21.62
N VAL A 95 27.98 20.86 -21.25
CA VAL A 95 27.70 20.50 -19.85
C VAL A 95 28.65 19.40 -19.40
N ASP A 96 29.23 19.55 -18.20
CA ASP A 96 30.10 18.55 -17.60
C ASP A 96 29.30 17.27 -17.27
N LEU A 97 29.31 16.33 -18.22
CA LEU A 97 28.68 15.01 -18.13
C LEU A 97 29.37 14.10 -17.10
N ASN A 98 30.46 14.54 -16.45
CA ASN A 98 31.14 13.75 -15.42
C ASN A 98 30.49 13.85 -14.03
N SER A 99 29.39 14.59 -13.89
CA SER A 99 28.57 14.51 -12.68
C SER A 99 27.72 13.23 -12.70
N ASN A 100 27.76 12.44 -11.63
CA ASN A 100 26.96 11.22 -11.46
C ASN A 100 25.43 11.47 -11.49
N ASP A 101 25.00 12.73 -11.60
CA ASP A 101 23.61 13.18 -11.69
C ASP A 101 23.11 13.28 -13.16
N PHE A 102 23.99 13.06 -14.15
CA PHE A 102 23.71 13.25 -15.58
C PHE A 102 23.73 11.94 -16.37
N GLU A 103 22.56 11.40 -16.67
CA GLU A 103 22.43 10.25 -17.59
C GLU A 103 22.16 10.69 -19.04
N LYS A 104 21.16 11.56 -19.25
CA LYS A 104 20.74 12.04 -20.57
C LYS A 104 20.41 13.53 -20.53
N LEU A 105 21.12 14.33 -21.34
CA LEU A 105 20.84 15.75 -21.56
C LEU A 105 19.35 16.02 -21.91
N SER A 106 18.69 15.09 -22.60
CA SER A 106 17.28 15.22 -23.01
C SER A 106 16.28 15.15 -21.85
N GLU A 107 16.69 14.69 -20.66
CA GLU A 107 15.87 14.69 -19.45
C GLU A 107 15.82 16.06 -18.77
N TYR A 108 16.55 17.05 -19.29
CA TYR A 108 16.65 18.37 -18.70
C TYR A 108 16.39 19.46 -19.74
N THR A 109 15.69 20.53 -19.34
CA THR A 109 15.45 21.70 -20.21
C THR A 109 16.50 22.79 -20.01
N GLY A 110 17.21 22.78 -18.87
CA GLY A 110 18.09 23.86 -18.46
C GLY A 110 18.58 23.68 -17.03
N ALA A 111 19.30 24.67 -16.51
CA ALA A 111 19.65 24.79 -15.10
C ALA A 111 19.34 26.18 -14.57
N VAL A 112 18.93 26.26 -13.30
CA VAL A 112 18.84 27.51 -12.54
C VAL A 112 20.08 27.59 -11.65
N ILE A 113 20.86 28.65 -11.77
CA ILE A 113 22.07 28.85 -10.96
C ILE A 113 21.72 29.73 -9.76
N ILE A 114 21.96 29.24 -8.56
CA ILE A 114 21.78 29.98 -7.30
C ILE A 114 23.03 29.77 -6.48
N GLU A 115 23.67 30.86 -6.06
CA GLU A 115 24.91 30.81 -5.25
C GLU A 115 25.98 29.90 -5.87
N ASP A 116 26.20 30.04 -7.19
CA ASP A 116 27.12 29.22 -8.00
C ASP A 116 26.83 27.71 -8.03
N LYS A 117 25.69 27.28 -7.48
CA LYS A 117 25.23 25.89 -7.54
C LYS A 117 24.19 25.71 -8.66
N PRO A 118 24.39 24.76 -9.59
CA PRO A 118 23.40 24.46 -10.61
C PRO A 118 22.28 23.57 -10.06
N TYR A 119 21.04 23.95 -10.36
CA TYR A 119 19.84 23.13 -10.14
C TYR A 119 19.24 22.76 -11.50
N TYR A 120 19.38 21.49 -11.88
CA TYR A 120 18.95 21.02 -13.19
C TYR A 120 17.44 20.87 -13.27
N VAL A 121 16.82 21.52 -14.24
CA VAL A 121 15.38 21.56 -14.44
C VAL A 121 14.97 20.37 -15.28
N TYR A 122 14.18 19.48 -14.68
CA TYR A 122 13.74 18.26 -15.34
C TYR A 122 12.73 18.54 -16.45
N ASN A 123 12.90 17.86 -17.58
CA ASN A 123 12.08 17.99 -18.77
C ASN A 123 10.83 17.10 -18.68
N ILE A 124 9.79 17.63 -18.04
CA ILE A 124 8.50 16.95 -17.90
C ILE A 124 7.82 16.61 -19.24
N TYR A 125 8.18 17.29 -20.33
CA TYR A 125 7.60 17.06 -21.66
C TYR A 125 8.22 15.87 -22.38
N ASN A 126 9.39 15.41 -21.94
CA ASN A 126 10.08 14.24 -22.49
C ASN A 126 9.84 12.96 -21.65
N VAL A 127 8.89 13.01 -20.71
CA VAL A 127 8.48 11.86 -19.92
C VAL A 127 7.71 10.88 -20.80
N HIS A 128 8.27 9.69 -20.95
CA HIS A 128 7.63 8.59 -21.67
C HIS A 128 6.88 7.70 -20.68
N LEU A 129 5.56 7.69 -20.78
CA LEU A 129 4.74 6.75 -20.02
C LEU A 129 4.77 5.37 -20.67
N PRO A 130 4.68 4.28 -19.90
CA PRO A 130 4.39 2.95 -20.44
C PRO A 130 3.16 3.00 -21.35
N VAL A 131 3.18 2.27 -22.45
CA VAL A 131 2.33 2.46 -23.65
C VAL A 131 0.80 2.46 -23.37
N ASP A 132 0.37 1.93 -22.23
CA ASP A 132 -1.05 1.87 -21.80
C ASP A 132 -1.40 2.68 -20.55
N ALA A 133 -0.46 3.44 -19.97
CA ALA A 133 -0.68 4.18 -18.73
C ALA A 133 -1.52 5.45 -18.98
N LYS A 134 -2.68 5.54 -18.32
CA LYS A 134 -3.58 6.69 -18.36
C LYS A 134 -3.95 7.13 -16.95
N VAL A 135 -4.11 8.43 -16.75
CA VAL A 135 -4.73 8.95 -15.53
C VAL A 135 -6.17 8.48 -15.52
N GLN A 136 -6.51 7.67 -14.53
CA GLN A 136 -7.86 7.14 -14.40
C GLN A 136 -8.48 7.76 -13.15
N LYS A 137 -9.68 8.32 -13.29
CA LYS A 137 -10.50 8.61 -12.12
C LYS A 137 -10.65 7.30 -11.38
N ARG A 138 -10.26 7.25 -10.12
CA ARG A 138 -10.74 6.19 -9.25
C ARG A 138 -12.24 6.42 -9.21
N GLU A 139 -12.96 5.68 -10.04
CA GLU A 139 -14.37 5.50 -9.79
C GLU A 139 -14.41 5.04 -8.34
N GLU A 140 -14.98 5.87 -7.47
CA GLU A 140 -15.81 5.32 -6.42
C GLU A 140 -16.89 4.55 -7.18
N ARG A 141 -16.53 3.34 -7.65
CA ARG A 141 -17.46 2.26 -7.45
C ARG A 141 -17.76 2.39 -5.97
N ALA A 142 -18.99 2.78 -5.68
CA ALA A 142 -19.72 2.08 -4.65
C ALA A 142 -19.49 0.59 -4.98
N GLU A 143 -18.37 0.06 -4.51
CA GLU A 143 -18.18 -1.34 -4.34
C GLU A 143 -19.26 -1.66 -3.32
N ALA A 144 -20.45 -1.98 -3.82
CA ALA A 144 -20.99 -3.28 -3.51
C ALA A 144 -19.80 -4.23 -3.59
N ILE A 145 -19.18 -4.47 -2.43
CA ILE A 145 -18.02 -5.32 -2.28
C ILE A 145 -18.48 -6.71 -2.71
N LYS A 146 -18.40 -6.98 -4.01
CA LYS A 146 -18.02 -8.30 -4.50
C LYS A 146 -16.50 -8.27 -4.60
N LYS A 147 -15.87 -8.35 -3.42
CA LYS A 147 -14.58 -9.01 -3.30
C LYS A 147 -14.80 -10.43 -3.80
N ASP A 148 -14.27 -10.73 -4.98
CA ASP A 148 -13.56 -11.99 -5.17
C ASP A 148 -12.07 -11.79 -4.80
N ALA A 149 -11.78 -10.95 -3.81
CA ALA A 149 -10.78 -11.40 -2.84
C ALA A 149 -11.48 -12.56 -2.14
N MET A 150 -11.04 -13.79 -2.40
CA MET A 150 -11.51 -14.90 -1.58
C MET A 150 -11.34 -14.45 -0.13
N GLU A 151 -12.46 -14.24 0.56
CA GLU A 151 -12.44 -13.72 1.92
C GLU A 151 -11.61 -14.70 2.75
N GLU A 152 -10.53 -14.22 3.36
CA GLU A 152 -9.66 -15.08 4.15
C GLU A 152 -10.41 -15.47 5.43
N PHE A 153 -10.56 -16.77 5.64
CA PHE A 153 -11.17 -17.31 6.84
C PHE A 153 -10.12 -17.99 7.71
N ILE A 154 -10.36 -17.93 9.02
CA ILE A 154 -9.69 -18.73 10.03
C ILE A 154 -10.68 -19.80 10.47
N VAL A 155 -10.39 -21.06 10.13
CA VAL A 155 -11.14 -22.22 10.57
C VAL A 155 -10.63 -22.66 11.94
N ILE A 156 -11.54 -22.82 12.90
CA ILE A 156 -11.26 -23.24 14.27
C ILE A 156 -11.96 -24.55 14.59
N GLY A 157 -11.23 -25.49 15.19
CA GLY A 157 -11.76 -26.76 15.68
C GLY A 157 -12.45 -27.63 14.64
N ASP A 158 -12.14 -27.44 13.35
CA ASP A 158 -12.80 -28.10 12.20
C ASP A 158 -14.33 -27.91 12.12
N VAL A 159 -14.91 -26.97 12.87
CA VAL A 159 -16.36 -26.74 12.91
C VAL A 159 -16.73 -25.34 12.43
N TYR A 160 -15.96 -24.33 12.83
CA TYR A 160 -16.33 -22.94 12.60
C TYR A 160 -15.32 -22.22 11.71
N ALA A 161 -15.83 -21.28 10.91
CA ALA A 161 -15.03 -20.34 10.13
C ALA A 161 -15.26 -18.91 10.64
N LEU A 162 -14.19 -18.15 10.79
CA LEU A 162 -14.18 -16.76 11.20
C LEU A 162 -13.57 -15.93 10.09
N THR A 163 -14.17 -14.78 9.76
CA THR A 163 -13.49 -13.85 8.83
C THR A 163 -12.19 -13.39 9.47
N LYS A 164 -11.08 -13.36 8.73
CA LYS A 164 -9.77 -12.99 9.30
C LYS A 164 -9.79 -11.62 9.98
N GLY A 165 -10.61 -10.69 9.48
CA GLY A 165 -10.79 -9.37 10.07
C GLY A 165 -11.52 -9.34 11.43
N SER A 166 -12.27 -10.40 11.80
CA SER A 166 -12.92 -10.49 13.11
C SER A 166 -11.99 -11.01 14.20
N VAL A 167 -10.92 -11.72 13.83
CA VAL A 167 -9.91 -12.26 14.75
C VAL A 167 -8.94 -11.17 15.17
N LYS A 168 -8.95 -10.83 16.47
CA LYS A 168 -8.06 -9.82 17.06
C LYS A 168 -6.68 -10.37 17.39
N ALA A 169 -6.62 -11.61 17.85
CA ALA A 169 -5.40 -12.29 18.23
C ALA A 169 -5.60 -13.81 18.28
N ILE A 170 -4.50 -14.56 18.18
CA ILE A 170 -4.44 -15.99 18.51
C ILE A 170 -3.38 -16.13 19.61
N LEU A 171 -3.81 -16.56 20.79
CA LEU A 171 -2.98 -16.67 21.99
C LEU A 171 -2.77 -18.14 22.38
N SER A 172 -1.83 -18.37 23.29
CA SER A 172 -1.64 -19.65 23.97
C SER A 172 -2.72 -19.89 25.03
N SER A 173 -3.13 -21.14 25.25
CA SER A 173 -4.13 -21.51 26.26
C SER A 173 -3.69 -21.21 27.70
N GLU A 174 -2.40 -21.00 27.94
CA GLU A 174 -1.86 -20.60 29.25
C GLU A 174 -2.36 -19.22 29.72
N PHE A 175 -2.76 -18.36 28.78
CA PHE A 175 -3.31 -17.04 29.09
C PHE A 175 -4.78 -17.11 29.57
N VAL A 176 -5.41 -18.29 29.53
CA VAL A 176 -6.78 -18.49 30.01
C VAL A 176 -6.78 -18.67 31.51
N THR A 177 -7.46 -17.75 32.20
CA THR A 177 -7.81 -17.93 33.60
C THR A 177 -9.02 -18.85 33.68
N LYS A 178 -8.81 -20.07 34.21
CA LYS A 178 -9.87 -21.08 34.33
C LYS A 178 -10.95 -20.62 35.31
N PHE A 179 -12.17 -20.50 34.81
CA PHE A 179 -13.32 -20.11 35.60
C PHE A 179 -14.59 -20.62 34.89
N LYS A 180 -15.04 -21.81 35.27
CA LYS A 180 -16.14 -22.50 34.57
C LYS A 180 -17.49 -21.91 34.98
N VAL A 181 -18.20 -21.33 34.01
CA VAL A 181 -19.57 -20.81 34.18
C VAL A 181 -20.32 -21.03 32.86
N ASP A 182 -21.50 -21.65 32.94
CA ASP A 182 -22.33 -21.99 31.79
C ASP A 182 -21.55 -22.73 30.69
N ASN A 183 -21.44 -22.14 29.50
CA ASN A 183 -20.74 -22.70 28.34
C ASN A 183 -19.29 -22.18 28.22
N TYR A 184 -18.77 -21.49 29.24
CA TYR A 184 -17.45 -20.90 29.25
C TYR A 184 -16.51 -21.66 30.19
N ASP A 185 -15.29 -21.89 29.72
CA ASP A 185 -14.25 -22.59 30.48
C ASP A 185 -13.32 -21.63 31.26
N GLY A 186 -13.47 -20.33 31.02
CA GLY A 186 -12.69 -19.30 31.67
C GLY A 186 -12.81 -17.97 30.96
N PHE A 187 -11.80 -17.12 31.18
CA PHE A 187 -11.68 -15.82 30.54
C PHE A 187 -10.21 -15.46 30.28
N ILE A 188 -10.00 -14.48 29.42
CA ILE A 188 -8.71 -13.81 29.21
C ILE A 188 -8.84 -12.32 29.55
N ASP A 189 -7.76 -11.72 30.02
CA ASP A 189 -7.64 -10.27 30.13
C ASP A 189 -6.91 -9.74 28.89
N TYR A 190 -7.66 -9.04 28.03
CA TYR A 190 -7.16 -8.45 26.79
C TYR A 190 -7.61 -6.99 26.67
N GLY A 191 -7.28 -6.19 27.70
CA GLY A 191 -7.78 -4.82 27.85
C GLY A 191 -9.24 -4.74 28.32
N LYS A 192 -9.96 -5.86 28.25
CA LYS A 192 -11.24 -6.15 28.91
C LYS A 192 -11.29 -7.67 29.20
N ILE A 193 -12.17 -8.06 30.11
CA ILE A 193 -12.43 -9.49 30.40
C ILE A 193 -13.23 -10.08 29.24
N ILE A 194 -12.64 -11.05 28.55
CA ILE A 194 -13.27 -11.75 27.43
C ILE A 194 -13.51 -13.21 27.83
N PRO A 195 -14.76 -13.72 27.81
CA PRO A 195 -15.05 -15.10 28.14
C PRO A 195 -14.56 -16.07 27.05
N VAL A 196 -14.13 -17.26 27.46
CA VAL A 196 -13.55 -18.28 26.58
C VAL A 196 -14.47 -19.50 26.51
N VAL A 197 -14.92 -19.85 25.30
CA VAL A 197 -15.62 -21.11 25.01
C VAL A 197 -14.60 -22.16 24.61
N ASN A 198 -14.69 -23.36 25.17
CA ASN A 198 -13.82 -24.46 24.80
C ASN A 198 -14.47 -25.34 23.73
N LEU A 199 -13.75 -25.56 22.63
CA LEU A 199 -14.22 -26.41 21.52
C LEU A 199 -13.70 -27.85 21.65
N ASP A 200 -12.43 -28.03 21.99
CA ASP A 200 -11.74 -29.33 21.91
C ASP A 200 -10.51 -29.47 22.84
N ASP A 201 -10.39 -28.63 23.87
CA ASP A 201 -9.27 -28.62 24.83
C ASP A 201 -7.87 -28.30 24.27
N GLY A 202 -7.78 -27.68 23.10
CA GLY A 202 -6.49 -27.37 22.50
C GLY A 202 -5.69 -26.21 23.12
N ASN A 203 -4.56 -25.92 22.48
CA ASN A 203 -3.56 -24.96 22.97
C ASN A 203 -3.70 -23.55 22.38
N HIS A 204 -4.63 -23.34 21.44
CA HIS A 204 -4.85 -22.04 20.83
C HIS A 204 -6.10 -21.38 21.40
N VAL A 205 -6.05 -20.07 21.58
CA VAL A 205 -7.18 -19.24 21.99
C VAL A 205 -7.38 -18.17 20.93
N VAL A 206 -8.43 -18.30 20.13
CA VAL A 206 -8.77 -17.35 19.08
C VAL A 206 -9.67 -16.27 19.65
N VAL A 207 -9.16 -15.04 19.71
CA VAL A 207 -9.80 -13.89 20.36
C VAL A 207 -10.59 -13.09 19.33
N LEU A 208 -11.89 -12.92 19.57
CA LEU A 208 -12.76 -12.00 18.84
C LEU A 208 -13.03 -10.75 19.69
N GLU A 209 -13.91 -9.87 19.20
CA GLU A 209 -14.25 -8.63 19.90
C GLU A 209 -14.79 -8.88 21.32
N ASN A 210 -15.72 -9.81 21.53
CA ASN A 210 -16.40 -10.00 22.82
C ASN A 210 -16.39 -11.45 23.34
N ILE A 211 -15.71 -12.36 22.64
CA ILE A 211 -15.65 -13.78 22.98
C ILE A 211 -14.34 -14.36 22.46
N ALA A 212 -13.87 -15.44 23.08
CA ALA A 212 -12.73 -16.19 22.60
C ALA A 212 -13.06 -17.68 22.52
N TYR A 213 -12.39 -18.40 21.62
CA TYR A 213 -12.55 -19.84 21.44
C TYR A 213 -11.23 -20.56 21.67
N ARG A 214 -11.23 -21.53 22.57
CA ARG A 214 -10.11 -22.43 22.78
C ARG A 214 -10.23 -23.62 21.82
N THR A 215 -9.19 -23.85 21.02
CA THR A 215 -9.16 -24.93 20.02
C THR A 215 -7.76 -25.54 19.84
N SER A 216 -7.71 -26.77 19.33
CA SER A 216 -6.51 -27.53 19.00
C SER A 216 -6.01 -27.21 17.59
N LYS A 217 -6.88 -26.69 16.72
CA LYS A 217 -6.60 -26.50 15.31
C LYS A 217 -7.07 -25.13 14.84
N VAL A 218 -6.15 -24.41 14.20
CA VAL A 218 -6.40 -23.12 13.57
C VAL A 218 -5.80 -23.16 12.17
N LEU A 219 -6.64 -23.08 11.13
CA LEU A 219 -6.21 -23.09 9.73
C LEU A 219 -6.65 -21.82 9.03
N GLN A 220 -5.76 -21.22 8.24
CA GLN A 220 -6.15 -20.17 7.33
C GLN A 220 -6.58 -20.79 6.00
N MET A 221 -7.79 -20.48 5.55
CA MET A 221 -8.37 -21.07 4.34
C MET A 221 -9.15 -20.05 3.53
N PHE A 222 -9.39 -20.43 2.28
CA PHE A 222 -10.23 -19.72 1.34
C PHE A 222 -11.33 -20.66 0.86
N GLY A 223 -12.53 -20.14 0.63
CA GLY A 223 -13.66 -20.95 0.23
C GLY A 223 -14.83 -20.14 -0.28
N LYS A 224 -15.86 -20.86 -0.73
CA LYS A 224 -17.10 -20.27 -1.22
C LYS A 224 -18.09 -20.12 -0.06
N ILE A 225 -18.71 -18.95 0.06
CA ILE A 225 -19.76 -18.74 1.06
C ILE A 225 -21.07 -19.32 0.53
N LEU A 226 -21.61 -20.30 1.24
CA LEU A 226 -22.95 -20.83 1.06
C LEU A 226 -23.89 -20.16 2.07
N ILE A 227 -25.10 -19.84 1.63
CA ILE A 227 -26.13 -19.25 2.50
C ILE A 227 -27.30 -20.22 2.51
N GLN A 228 -27.64 -20.73 3.70
CA GLN A 228 -28.82 -21.55 3.87
C GLN A 228 -30.06 -20.65 3.83
N GLU A 229 -30.89 -20.80 2.79
CA GLU A 229 -31.97 -19.85 2.51
C GLU A 229 -33.02 -19.73 3.63
N THR A 230 -33.26 -20.84 4.34
CA THR A 230 -34.27 -20.98 5.40
C THR A 230 -33.85 -20.37 6.73
N THR A 231 -32.62 -20.64 7.18
CA THR A 231 -32.10 -20.20 8.48
C THR A 231 -31.28 -18.90 8.38
N LYS A 232 -30.95 -18.48 7.14
CA LYS A 232 -29.97 -17.40 6.83
C LYS A 232 -28.57 -17.64 7.39
N GLU A 233 -28.28 -18.86 7.82
CA GLU A 233 -26.94 -19.24 8.26
C GLU A 233 -25.96 -19.23 7.09
N LYS A 234 -24.71 -18.86 7.39
CA LYS A 234 -23.62 -18.80 6.43
C LYS A 234 -22.63 -19.93 6.70
N TYR A 235 -22.16 -20.56 5.63
CA TYR A 235 -21.20 -21.65 5.67
C TYR A 235 -20.06 -21.38 4.69
N LEU A 236 -18.84 -21.77 5.04
CA LEU A 236 -17.67 -21.73 4.18
C LEU A 236 -17.45 -23.12 3.58
N GLU A 237 -17.61 -23.27 2.27
CA GLU A 237 -17.29 -24.48 1.52
C GLU A 237 -15.85 -24.41 1.00
N THR A 238 -15.04 -25.41 1.36
CA THR A 238 -13.64 -25.58 0.92
C THR A 238 -13.44 -26.97 0.32
N ALA A 239 -12.25 -27.24 -0.21
CA ALA A 239 -11.89 -28.60 -0.65
C ALA A 239 -11.82 -29.62 0.50
N GLU A 240 -11.60 -29.16 1.74
CA GLU A 240 -11.43 -30.03 2.92
C GLU A 240 -12.74 -30.26 3.69
N GLY A 241 -13.76 -29.45 3.45
CA GLY A 241 -15.05 -29.55 4.12
C GLY A 241 -15.84 -28.24 4.14
N THR A 242 -16.95 -28.27 4.87
CA THR A 242 -17.88 -27.15 5.03
C THR A 242 -17.96 -26.73 6.49
N TYR A 243 -17.68 -25.46 6.76
CA TYR A 243 -17.59 -24.93 8.13
C TYR A 243 -18.65 -23.86 8.36
N LYS A 244 -19.25 -23.81 9.56
CA LYS A 244 -20.25 -22.78 9.88
C LYS A 244 -19.55 -21.43 10.14
N ILE A 245 -19.95 -20.38 9.45
CA ILE A 245 -19.39 -19.04 9.66
C ILE A 245 -20.02 -18.43 10.92
N LEU A 246 -19.18 -18.09 11.90
CA LEU A 246 -19.60 -17.34 13.08
C LEU A 246 -19.52 -15.84 12.76
N VAL A 247 -20.63 -15.13 12.98
CA VAL A 247 -20.78 -13.68 12.73
C VAL A 247 -20.69 -12.93 14.06
#